data_AF-A0A822GAM6-F1
#
_entry.id   AF-A0A822GAM6-F1
#
_cell.length_a   1.000
_cell.length_b   1.000
_cell.length_c   1.000
_cell.angle_alpha   90.00
_cell.angle_beta   90.00
_cell.angle_gamma   90.00
#
_symmetry.space_group_name_H-M   'P 1'
#
loop_
_entity.id
_entity.type
_entity.pdbx_description
1 polymer ?
#
loop_
_entity_poly.entity_id
_entity_poly.type
_entity_poly.pdbx_seq_one_letter_code
_entity_poly.pdbx_strand_id
1 'polypeptide(L)'
;HQAFNGTKDFCLVYLKPDPSDKYINMCNRYRKVFESGIEICNNHYYFFGASNSQLRERSYWFIRARSLEDAHQKRQLLGDFCNNNNIGKYLARLGLWFTKSYPSGIKLTYISDLQEFNSKVQQGHMCVTQLEDIERNGYYFTDGIGLISKGLARKVAEKLDYLIKYEQNELYPSAYQIRMAGCKGVVIIDPESTLDQFYIKFRPSMRKFYYDEWDLDICEESRPIPTRLNNQIITLLSDLGIVDSIFLELQDKWFTNKKQPLRNKQDLLKNKLPLPVNECRYMFGCTLESKLKAG
;
A
#
# COMPACT_ATOMS: atom_id res chain seq x y z
N HIS A 1 12.88 -5.60 -11.58
CA HIS A 1 14.18 -6.28 -11.81
C HIS A 1 14.25 -6.73 -13.27
N GLN A 2 15.37 -6.50 -13.97
CA GLN A 2 15.52 -6.79 -15.41
C GLN A 2 15.42 -8.28 -15.76
N ALA A 3 15.69 -9.16 -14.79
CA ALA A 3 15.60 -10.62 -14.98
C ALA A 3 14.16 -11.17 -15.10
N PHE A 4 13.14 -10.35 -14.78
CA PHE A 4 11.75 -10.67 -15.11
C PHE A 4 11.48 -9.96 -16.43
N ASN A 5 11.19 -10.68 -17.52
CA ASN A 5 11.00 -10.12 -18.88
C ASN A 5 9.69 -9.30 -19.01
N GLY A 6 9.47 -8.37 -18.07
CA GLY A 6 8.28 -7.57 -17.93
C GLY A 6 7.08 -8.34 -17.37
N THR A 7 5.91 -7.71 -17.50
CA THR A 7 4.63 -8.22 -16.98
C THR A 7 4.15 -9.49 -17.69
N LYS A 8 4.65 -9.78 -18.89
CA LYS A 8 4.27 -10.95 -19.71
C LYS A 8 4.70 -12.28 -19.09
N ASP A 9 5.72 -12.27 -18.24
CA ASP A 9 6.18 -13.45 -17.53
C ASP A 9 5.32 -13.79 -16.31
N PHE A 10 4.36 -12.94 -15.93
CA PHE A 10 3.50 -13.18 -14.78
C PHE A 10 2.09 -13.60 -15.21
N CYS A 11 1.53 -14.56 -14.48
CA CYS A 11 0.17 -15.04 -14.65
C CYS A 11 -0.55 -15.03 -13.29
N LEU A 12 -1.72 -14.41 -13.21
CA LEU A 12 -2.57 -14.46 -12.02
C LEU A 12 -3.59 -15.59 -12.17
N VAL A 13 -3.50 -16.59 -11.30
CA VAL A 13 -4.30 -17.82 -11.37
C VAL A 13 -5.33 -17.82 -10.24
N TYR A 14 -6.59 -18.06 -10.60
CA TYR A 14 -7.70 -18.19 -9.63
C TYR A 14 -8.11 -19.65 -9.49
N LEU A 15 -8.02 -20.19 -8.28
CA LEU A 15 -8.45 -21.55 -7.98
C LEU A 15 -9.88 -21.53 -7.41
N LYS A 16 -10.85 -21.81 -8.28
CA LYS A 16 -12.26 -21.94 -7.88
C LYS A 16 -12.47 -23.23 -7.08
N PRO A 17 -13.29 -23.19 -6.00
CA PRO A 17 -13.80 -24.40 -5.38
C PRO A 17 -14.57 -25.24 -6.40
N ASP A 18 -14.48 -26.55 -6.25
CA ASP A 18 -15.39 -27.46 -6.94
C ASP A 18 -16.80 -27.31 -6.31
N PRO A 19 -17.88 -27.59 -7.07
CA PRO A 19 -19.23 -27.63 -6.52
C PRO A 19 -19.30 -28.57 -5.32
N SER A 20 -20.17 -28.24 -4.35
CA SER A 20 -20.31 -28.88 -3.03
C SER A 20 -20.49 -30.41 -3.03
N ASP A 21 -20.73 -31.04 -4.18
CA ASP A 21 -20.99 -32.48 -4.27
C ASP A 21 -19.77 -33.30 -4.71
N LYS A 22 -18.59 -32.68 -4.93
CA LYS A 22 -17.38 -33.35 -5.48
C LYS A 22 -16.09 -33.03 -4.72
N TYR A 23 -16.08 -33.20 -3.40
CA TYR A 23 -14.93 -32.87 -2.54
C TYR A 23 -13.72 -33.83 -2.62
N ILE A 24 -13.81 -34.96 -3.32
CA ILE A 24 -12.92 -36.11 -3.08
C ILE A 24 -11.47 -35.91 -3.57
N ASN A 25 -11.14 -34.91 -4.38
CA ASN A 25 -9.77 -34.75 -4.91
C ASN A 25 -9.19 -33.32 -4.98
N MET A 26 -9.78 -32.36 -4.26
CA MET A 26 -9.36 -30.95 -4.30
C MET A 26 -7.87 -30.75 -3.91
N CYS A 27 -7.42 -31.41 -2.84
CA CYS A 27 -6.04 -31.29 -2.37
C CYS A 27 -5.02 -31.81 -3.39
N ASN A 28 -5.33 -32.93 -4.07
CA ASN A 28 -4.46 -33.51 -5.08
C ASN A 28 -4.38 -32.64 -6.34
N ARG A 29 -5.52 -32.04 -6.74
CA ARG A 29 -5.55 -31.07 -7.85
C ARG A 29 -4.69 -29.86 -7.55
N TYR A 30 -4.85 -29.25 -6.38
CA TYR A 30 -4.05 -28.09 -5.99
C TYR A 30 -2.57 -28.44 -5.87
N ARG A 31 -2.24 -29.55 -5.22
CA ARG A 31 -0.88 -30.05 -5.14
C ARG A 31 -0.24 -30.17 -6.53
N LYS A 32 -0.92 -30.82 -7.47
CA LYS A 32 -0.44 -30.96 -8.86
C LYS A 32 -0.20 -29.60 -9.53
N VAL A 33 -1.10 -28.63 -9.34
CA VAL A 33 -0.93 -27.28 -9.91
C VAL A 33 0.28 -26.56 -9.32
N PHE A 34 0.50 -26.67 -8.00
CA PHE A 34 1.63 -26.01 -7.33
C PHE A 34 2.98 -26.72 -7.56
N GLU A 35 2.99 -28.04 -7.70
CA GLU A 35 4.20 -28.85 -7.94
C GLU A 35 4.59 -28.88 -9.43
N SER A 36 3.62 -29.13 -10.31
CA SER A 36 3.89 -29.27 -11.74
C SER A 36 3.85 -27.94 -12.49
N GLY A 37 3.24 -26.90 -11.93
CA GLY A 37 2.98 -25.65 -12.67
C GLY A 37 1.82 -25.76 -13.66
N ILE A 38 1.71 -24.77 -14.55
CA ILE A 38 0.64 -24.64 -15.55
C ILE A 38 1.26 -24.27 -16.89
N GLU A 39 0.82 -24.94 -17.96
CA GLU A 39 1.23 -24.64 -19.33
C GLU A 39 0.20 -23.76 -20.04
N ILE A 40 0.64 -22.65 -20.63
CA ILE A 40 -0.18 -21.71 -21.40
C ILE A 40 0.60 -21.26 -22.64
N CYS A 41 0.06 -21.50 -23.84
CA CYS A 41 0.65 -21.07 -25.12
C CYS A 41 2.15 -21.41 -25.25
N ASN A 42 2.52 -22.68 -24.99
CA ASN A 42 3.90 -23.21 -25.00
C ASN A 42 4.85 -22.58 -23.97
N ASN A 43 4.29 -21.94 -22.94
CA ASN A 43 5.04 -21.38 -21.82
C ASN A 43 4.61 -22.06 -20.55
N HIS A 44 5.60 -22.37 -19.71
CA HIS A 44 5.36 -23.05 -18.45
C HIS A 44 5.52 -22.07 -17.28
N TYR A 45 4.54 -22.10 -16.39
CA TYR A 45 4.40 -21.16 -15.28
C TYR A 45 4.40 -21.91 -13.96
N TYR A 46 5.23 -21.48 -13.02
CA TYR A 46 5.33 -22.07 -11.70
C TYR A 46 4.86 -21.08 -10.64
N PHE A 47 4.35 -21.61 -9.53
CA PHE A 47 3.94 -20.78 -8.41
C PHE A 47 5.07 -19.87 -7.98
N PHE A 48 4.78 -18.57 -7.94
CA PHE A 48 5.73 -17.54 -7.58
C PHE A 48 5.44 -17.01 -6.18
N GLY A 49 4.21 -16.59 -5.90
CA GLY A 49 3.82 -16.15 -4.56
C GLY A 49 2.38 -15.63 -4.50
N ALA A 50 1.98 -15.16 -3.32
CA ALA A 50 0.67 -14.53 -3.10
C ALA A 50 0.73 -13.59 -1.89
N SER A 51 -0.08 -12.54 -1.90
CA SER A 51 -0.35 -11.73 -0.70
C SER A 51 -1.39 -12.42 0.20
N ASN A 52 -1.52 -11.95 1.44
CA ASN A 52 -2.53 -12.49 2.37
C ASN A 52 -3.98 -12.31 1.87
N SER A 53 -4.28 -11.22 1.15
CA SER A 53 -5.61 -11.05 0.55
C SER A 53 -5.82 -12.05 -0.57
N GLN A 54 -4.81 -12.24 -1.42
CA GLN A 54 -4.84 -13.19 -2.52
C GLN A 54 -5.02 -14.64 -2.03
N LEU A 55 -4.36 -15.03 -0.93
CA LEU A 55 -4.57 -16.33 -0.30
C LEU A 55 -6.03 -16.56 0.12
N ARG A 56 -6.70 -15.54 0.71
CA ARG A 56 -8.12 -15.63 1.09
C ARG A 56 -9.04 -15.72 -0.13
N GLU A 57 -8.70 -15.00 -1.19
CA GLU A 57 -9.43 -14.98 -2.46
C GLU A 57 -9.09 -16.16 -3.38
N ARG A 58 -8.15 -17.03 -2.97
CA ARG A 58 -7.62 -18.15 -3.76
C ARG A 58 -7.06 -17.71 -5.11
N SER A 59 -6.39 -16.56 -5.11
CA SER A 59 -5.61 -16.05 -6.23
C SER A 59 -4.11 -16.18 -5.95
N TYR A 60 -3.34 -16.49 -6.98
CA TYR A 60 -1.91 -16.81 -6.84
C TYR A 60 -1.14 -16.29 -8.05
N TRP A 61 0.02 -15.67 -7.80
CA TRP A 61 0.93 -15.29 -8.87
C TRP A 61 1.80 -16.48 -9.27
N PHE A 62 1.80 -16.76 -10.57
CA PHE A 62 2.70 -17.69 -11.22
C PHE A 62 3.67 -16.93 -12.12
N ILE A 63 4.88 -17.43 -12.28
CA ILE A 63 5.92 -16.84 -13.13
C ILE A 63 6.35 -17.84 -14.19
N ARG A 64 6.59 -17.36 -15.41
CA ARG A 64 7.19 -18.14 -16.48
C ARG A 64 8.58 -18.59 -16.05
N ALA A 65 8.83 -19.89 -16.00
CA ALA A 65 10.10 -20.44 -15.56
C ALA A 65 10.31 -21.85 -16.16
N ARG A 66 11.56 -22.30 -16.20
CA ARG A 66 11.92 -23.62 -16.75
C ARG A 66 11.65 -24.76 -15.77
N SER A 67 11.71 -24.45 -14.48
CA SER A 67 11.51 -25.41 -13.38
C SER A 67 11.03 -24.68 -12.12
N LEU A 68 10.61 -25.43 -11.10
CA LEU A 68 10.37 -24.90 -9.75
C LEU A 68 11.62 -24.23 -9.18
N GLU A 69 12.81 -24.77 -9.48
CA GLU A 69 14.09 -24.24 -9.04
C GLU A 69 14.39 -22.87 -9.70
N ASP A 70 14.14 -22.74 -11.00
CA ASP A 70 14.25 -21.46 -11.72
C ASP A 70 13.27 -20.42 -11.14
N ALA A 71 12.06 -20.82 -10.78
CA ALA A 71 11.11 -19.95 -10.08
C ALA A 71 11.58 -19.58 -8.65
N HIS A 72 12.27 -20.49 -7.95
CA HIS A 72 12.87 -20.22 -6.66
C HIS A 72 14.03 -19.21 -6.76
N GLN A 73 14.95 -19.40 -7.71
CA GLN A 73 16.03 -18.45 -8.00
C GLN A 73 15.48 -17.06 -8.34
N LYS A 74 14.40 -16.99 -9.13
CA LYS A 74 13.67 -15.74 -9.41
C LYS A 74 13.11 -15.08 -8.14
N ARG A 75 12.65 -15.85 -7.14
CA ARG A 75 12.21 -15.28 -5.85
C ARG A 75 13.37 -14.69 -5.05
N GLN A 76 14.56 -15.30 -5.11
CA GLN A 76 15.73 -14.80 -4.39
C GLN A 76 16.17 -13.40 -4.90
N LEU A 77 15.83 -13.04 -6.14
CA LEU A 77 16.05 -11.69 -6.67
C LEU A 77 15.20 -10.61 -5.99
N LEU A 78 14.14 -11.00 -5.27
CA LEU A 78 13.24 -10.09 -4.56
C LEU A 78 13.74 -9.74 -3.15
N GLY A 79 14.91 -10.23 -2.76
CA GLY A 79 15.55 -9.95 -1.48
C GLY A 79 15.95 -11.19 -0.71
N ASP A 80 16.62 -10.97 0.40
CA ASP A 80 17.06 -12.03 1.29
C ASP A 80 15.95 -12.41 2.27
N PHE A 81 15.40 -13.59 2.06
CA PHE A 81 14.37 -14.18 2.90
C PHE A 81 14.90 -15.30 3.81
N CYS A 82 16.21 -15.56 3.84
CA CYS A 82 16.83 -16.71 4.50
C CYS A 82 16.55 -16.77 6.01
N ASN A 83 16.39 -15.62 6.66
CA ASN A 83 16.11 -15.55 8.10
C ASN A 83 14.66 -15.90 8.48
N ASN A 84 13.81 -16.33 7.53
CA ASN A 84 12.42 -16.71 7.81
C ASN A 84 12.27 -18.23 8.03
N ASN A 85 12.43 -18.68 9.27
CA ASN A 85 12.24 -20.10 9.65
C ASN A 85 10.76 -20.57 9.60
N ASN A 86 9.84 -19.71 9.19
CA ASN A 86 8.40 -19.99 9.14
C ASN A 86 7.87 -19.73 7.72
N ILE A 87 7.26 -20.75 7.13
CA ILE A 87 6.71 -20.71 5.76
C ILE A 87 5.66 -19.60 5.60
N GLY A 88 4.80 -19.41 6.61
CA GLY A 88 3.80 -18.35 6.61
C GLY A 88 4.43 -16.95 6.61
N LYS A 89 5.49 -16.75 7.40
CA LYS A 89 6.26 -15.48 7.38
C LYS A 89 6.95 -15.28 6.04
N TYR A 90 7.59 -16.31 5.48
CA TYR A 90 8.23 -16.27 4.17
C TYR A 90 7.25 -15.83 3.08
N LEU A 91 6.09 -16.50 2.97
CA LEU A 91 5.06 -16.14 2.00
C LEU A 91 4.52 -14.72 2.24
N ALA A 92 4.32 -14.31 3.49
CA ALA A 92 3.87 -12.96 3.80
C ALA A 92 4.91 -11.88 3.41
N ARG A 93 6.21 -12.17 3.47
CA ARG A 93 7.29 -11.25 3.04
C ARG A 93 7.38 -11.17 1.53
N LEU A 94 7.33 -12.32 0.86
CA LEU A 94 7.26 -12.38 -0.59
C LEU A 94 6.03 -11.64 -1.13
N GLY A 95 4.89 -11.79 -0.43
CA GLY A 95 3.63 -11.12 -0.71
C GLY A 95 3.69 -9.59 -0.74
N LEU A 96 4.72 -8.98 -0.15
CA LEU A 96 4.91 -7.53 -0.15
C LEU A 96 5.16 -6.97 -1.55
N TRP A 97 5.79 -7.76 -2.43
CA TRP A 97 6.07 -7.41 -3.82
C TRP A 97 4.84 -7.40 -4.73
N PHE A 98 3.76 -8.06 -4.32
CA PHE A 98 2.51 -8.12 -5.10
C PHE A 98 1.50 -7.06 -4.67
N THR A 99 1.87 -6.17 -3.76
CA THR A 99 1.00 -5.06 -3.42
C THR A 99 1.14 -3.96 -4.44
N LYS A 100 0.02 -3.41 -4.89
CA LYS A 100 0.02 -2.22 -5.74
C LYS A 100 0.75 -1.08 -5.03
N SER A 101 1.72 -0.49 -5.72
CA SER A 101 2.42 0.72 -5.33
C SER A 101 2.51 1.68 -6.51
N TYR A 102 2.82 2.93 -6.21
CA TYR A 102 3.13 4.01 -7.13
C TYR A 102 4.62 4.31 -6.99
N PRO A 103 5.45 3.91 -7.96
CA PRO A 103 6.87 4.17 -7.91
C PRO A 103 7.12 5.66 -8.06
N SER A 104 7.72 6.29 -7.03
CA SER A 104 8.06 7.72 -7.11
C SER A 104 9.24 7.99 -8.05
N GLY A 105 10.01 6.96 -8.43
CA GLY A 105 11.26 7.12 -9.17
C GLY A 105 12.30 7.93 -8.39
N ILE A 106 12.20 7.95 -7.06
CA ILE A 106 13.20 8.54 -6.16
C ILE A 106 14.03 7.40 -5.61
N LYS A 107 15.34 7.49 -5.84
CA LYS A 107 16.34 6.59 -5.28
C LYS A 107 17.11 7.32 -4.19
N LEU A 108 17.27 6.68 -3.03
CA LEU A 108 18.02 7.23 -1.90
C LEU A 108 19.30 6.42 -1.68
N THR A 109 20.30 7.04 -1.05
CA THR A 109 21.51 6.34 -0.60
C THR A 109 21.38 6.00 0.87
N TYR A 110 21.53 4.73 1.22
CA TYR A 110 21.56 4.31 2.62
C TYR A 110 22.90 4.65 3.27
N ILE A 111 22.83 5.30 4.43
CA ILE A 111 23.99 5.70 5.22
C ILE A 111 23.72 5.29 6.67
N SER A 112 24.52 4.35 7.19
CA SER A 112 24.38 3.86 8.57
C SER A 112 25.00 4.80 9.59
N ASP A 113 26.06 5.52 9.23
CA ASP A 113 26.71 6.48 10.12
C ASP A 113 25.92 7.79 10.17
N LEU A 114 25.52 8.21 11.37
CA LEU A 114 24.68 9.40 11.54
C LEU A 114 25.43 10.71 11.25
N GLN A 115 26.76 10.75 11.47
CA GLN A 115 27.55 11.94 11.20
C GLN A 115 27.70 12.16 9.69
N GLU A 116 28.00 11.11 8.95
CA GLU A 116 28.02 11.11 7.49
C GLU A 116 26.63 11.44 6.92
N PHE A 117 25.58 10.80 7.44
CA PHE A 117 24.19 11.07 7.03
C PHE A 117 23.85 12.55 7.16
N ASN A 118 24.12 13.16 8.32
CA ASN A 118 23.82 14.57 8.55
C ASN A 118 24.61 15.48 7.61
N SER A 119 25.91 15.21 7.40
CA SER A 119 26.75 15.96 6.47
C SER A 119 26.25 15.88 5.02
N LYS A 120 25.84 14.69 4.57
CA LYS A 120 25.30 14.47 3.22
C LYS A 120 23.94 15.13 3.02
N VAL A 121 23.06 15.07 4.02
CA VAL A 121 21.77 15.77 3.98
C VAL A 121 21.96 17.29 3.87
N GLN A 122 22.92 17.87 4.60
CA GLN A 122 23.25 19.30 4.50
C GLN A 122 23.80 19.70 3.12
N GLN A 123 24.45 18.78 2.41
CA GLN A 123 24.91 18.98 1.03
C GLN A 123 23.79 18.77 -0.01
N GLY A 124 22.55 18.50 0.42
CA GLY A 124 21.40 18.30 -0.46
C GLY A 124 21.29 16.90 -1.07
N HIS A 125 22.06 15.92 -0.57
CA HIS A 125 21.92 14.53 -1.01
C HIS A 125 20.62 13.90 -0.52
N MET A 126 20.07 12.98 -1.31
CA MET A 126 18.87 12.20 -0.95
C MET A 126 19.30 10.93 -0.20
N CYS A 127 19.09 10.93 1.11
CA CYS A 127 19.67 9.91 1.99
C CYS A 127 18.61 9.13 2.77
N VAL A 128 18.95 7.92 3.17
CA VAL A 128 18.13 7.12 4.10
C VAL A 128 19.00 6.56 5.22
N THR A 129 18.49 6.55 6.43
CA THR A 129 19.19 5.99 7.60
C THR A 129 18.21 5.28 8.54
N GLN A 130 18.74 4.58 9.54
CA GLN A 130 17.97 3.87 10.54
C GLN A 130 17.95 4.66 11.87
N LEU A 131 16.78 4.74 12.50
CA LEU A 131 16.61 5.20 13.88
C LEU A 131 16.04 4.07 14.74
N GLU A 132 16.47 4.01 16.00
CA GLU A 132 15.94 3.04 16.96
C GLU A 132 14.45 3.26 17.24
N ASP A 133 13.70 2.18 17.49
CA ASP A 133 12.30 2.29 17.90
C ASP A 133 12.16 2.97 19.27
N ILE A 134 11.11 3.77 19.45
CA ILE A 134 10.81 4.39 20.74
C ILE A 134 10.12 3.35 21.61
N GLU A 135 10.85 2.82 22.57
CA GLU A 135 10.34 1.87 23.55
C GLU A 135 10.03 2.55 24.88
N ARG A 136 8.87 2.24 25.47
CA ARG A 136 8.58 2.56 26.88
C ARG A 136 7.88 1.37 27.52
N ASN A 137 8.33 0.96 28.70
CA ASN A 137 7.74 -0.15 29.45
C ASN A 137 7.62 -1.47 28.64
N GLY A 138 8.56 -1.78 27.75
CA GLY A 138 8.52 -2.99 26.93
C GLY A 138 7.62 -2.92 25.68
N TYR A 139 7.04 -1.75 25.38
CA TYR A 139 6.18 -1.55 24.21
C TYR A 139 6.82 -0.57 23.23
N TYR A 140 6.78 -0.91 21.94
CA TYR A 140 7.19 -0.02 20.86
C TYR A 140 6.06 0.94 20.49
N PHE A 141 6.31 2.24 20.66
CA PHE A 141 5.37 3.33 20.32
C PHE A 141 5.49 3.79 18.87
N THR A 142 6.52 3.32 18.16
CA THR A 142 6.80 3.67 16.76
C THR A 142 6.86 2.44 15.85
N ASP A 143 6.23 1.32 16.23
CA ASP A 143 6.22 0.11 15.42
C ASP A 143 5.68 0.41 14.01
N GLY A 144 6.55 0.28 13.01
CA GLY A 144 6.22 0.52 11.62
C GLY A 144 6.14 1.98 11.22
N ILE A 145 6.60 2.93 12.05
CA ILE A 145 6.53 4.38 11.78
C ILE A 145 7.93 4.99 11.65
N GLY A 146 8.26 5.47 10.44
CA GLY A 146 9.46 6.24 10.14
C GLY A 146 9.19 7.73 9.94
N LEU A 147 10.23 8.46 9.57
CA LEU A 147 10.19 9.89 9.30
C LEU A 147 10.59 10.18 7.84
N ILE A 148 9.96 11.17 7.24
CA ILE A 148 10.29 11.71 5.91
C ILE A 148 10.50 13.22 6.03
N SER A 149 11.57 13.78 5.45
CA SER A 149 11.79 15.22 5.50
C SER A 149 10.72 15.99 4.71
N LYS A 150 10.45 17.26 5.07
CA LYS A 150 9.51 18.14 4.36
C LYS A 150 9.86 18.27 2.88
N GLY A 151 11.14 18.49 2.57
CA GLY A 151 11.63 18.60 1.19
C GLY A 151 11.39 17.33 0.37
N LEU A 152 11.61 16.15 0.96
CA LEU A 152 11.36 14.89 0.27
C LEU A 152 9.87 14.59 0.11
N ALA A 153 9.06 14.83 1.15
CA ALA A 153 7.61 14.66 1.10
C ALA A 153 6.97 15.52 -0.01
N ARG A 154 7.38 16.78 -0.12
CA ARG A 154 6.95 17.68 -1.20
C ARG A 154 7.36 17.13 -2.57
N LYS A 155 8.60 16.68 -2.73
CA LYS A 155 9.12 16.11 -4.00
C LYS A 155 8.37 14.82 -4.41
N VAL A 156 8.02 13.98 -3.44
CA VAL A 156 7.15 12.81 -3.68
C VAL A 156 5.78 13.26 -4.18
N ALA A 157 5.17 14.25 -3.52
CA ALA A 157 3.87 14.78 -3.90
C ALA A 157 3.87 15.43 -5.29
N GLU A 158 4.95 16.09 -5.69
CA GLU A 158 5.13 16.60 -7.06
C GLU A 158 5.20 15.47 -8.09
N LYS A 159 6.02 14.44 -7.83
CA LYS A 159 6.21 13.33 -8.77
C LYS A 159 4.98 12.44 -8.96
N LEU A 160 4.11 12.36 -7.95
CA LEU A 160 2.91 11.53 -7.96
C LEU A 160 1.61 12.34 -8.10
N ASP A 161 1.70 13.62 -8.46
CA ASP A 161 0.56 14.53 -8.65
C ASP A 161 -0.38 14.65 -7.42
N TYR A 162 0.19 14.52 -6.22
CA TYR A 162 -0.51 14.75 -4.94
C TYR A 162 -0.43 16.19 -4.45
N LEU A 163 0.44 17.01 -5.04
CA LEU A 163 0.60 18.40 -4.67
C LEU A 163 -0.66 19.21 -5.04
N ILE A 164 -1.27 19.86 -4.05
CA ILE A 164 -2.39 20.78 -4.25
C ILE A 164 -1.89 22.20 -4.01
N LYS A 165 -1.99 23.04 -5.04
CA LYS A 165 -1.72 24.48 -4.91
C LYS A 165 -3.00 25.18 -4.48
N TYR A 166 -2.96 25.86 -3.34
CA TYR A 166 -4.08 26.65 -2.84
C TYR A 166 -3.56 28.06 -2.50
N GLU A 167 -3.99 29.05 -3.27
CA GLU A 167 -3.48 30.43 -3.20
C GLU A 167 -1.96 30.47 -3.34
N GLN A 168 -1.25 30.95 -2.31
CA GLN A 168 0.22 31.03 -2.23
C GLN A 168 0.83 29.83 -1.49
N ASN A 169 0.01 28.87 -1.04
CA ASN A 169 0.42 27.72 -0.27
C ASN A 169 0.42 26.44 -1.10
N GLU A 170 1.29 25.53 -0.70
CA GLU A 170 1.36 24.17 -1.24
C GLU A 170 0.95 23.17 -0.15
N LEU A 171 -0.03 22.35 -0.48
CA LEU A 171 -0.54 21.29 0.37
C LEU A 171 -0.08 19.95 -0.20
N TYR A 172 0.54 19.15 0.65
CA TYR A 172 0.96 17.78 0.33
C TYR A 172 0.68 16.86 1.52
N PRO A 173 0.56 15.54 1.29
CA PRO A 173 0.28 14.58 2.35
C PRO A 173 1.31 14.63 3.50
N SER A 174 0.79 14.54 4.72
CA SER A 174 1.57 14.53 5.96
C SER A 174 2.14 13.16 6.31
N ALA A 175 1.61 12.09 5.70
CA ALA A 175 2.05 10.73 5.90
C ALA A 175 1.91 9.92 4.61
N TYR A 176 2.78 8.94 4.46
CA TYR A 176 2.78 8.03 3.32
C TYR A 176 2.96 6.60 3.81
N GLN A 177 2.12 5.68 3.36
CA GLN A 177 2.39 4.26 3.49
C GLN A 177 3.41 3.88 2.41
N ILE A 178 4.54 3.29 2.81
CA ILE A 178 5.66 3.04 1.90
C ILE A 178 6.07 1.58 1.84
N ARG A 179 6.72 1.24 0.72
CA ARG A 179 7.56 0.05 0.53
C ARG A 179 8.90 0.53 -0.01
N MET A 180 10.00 0.10 0.60
CA MET A 180 11.34 0.51 0.17
C MET A 180 12.38 -0.45 0.76
N ALA A 181 13.28 -1.03 -0.04
CA ALA A 181 14.40 -1.84 0.47
C ALA A 181 14.01 -2.93 1.51
N GLY A 182 12.89 -3.62 1.30
CA GLY A 182 12.36 -4.61 2.26
C GLY A 182 11.75 -4.03 3.54
N CYS A 183 11.71 -2.70 3.68
CA CYS A 183 10.98 -1.98 4.70
C CYS A 183 9.52 -1.79 4.28
N LYS A 184 8.61 -1.97 5.25
CA LYS A 184 7.18 -1.68 5.15
C LYS A 184 6.75 -0.88 6.36
N GLY A 185 6.03 0.21 6.13
CA GLY A 185 5.43 0.98 7.21
C GLY A 185 4.80 2.27 6.71
N VAL A 186 4.65 3.21 7.63
CA VAL A 186 4.22 4.58 7.35
C VAL A 186 5.40 5.50 7.65
N VAL A 187 5.62 6.51 6.81
CA VAL A 187 6.51 7.63 7.13
C VAL A 187 5.68 8.88 7.33
N ILE A 188 5.98 9.63 8.38
CA ILE A 188 5.34 10.92 8.68
C ILE A 188 6.35 12.04 8.50
N ILE A 189 5.86 13.25 8.18
CA ILE A 189 6.75 14.42 8.06
C ILE A 189 7.54 14.61 9.36
N ASP A 190 8.87 14.70 9.23
CA ASP A 190 9.75 15.08 10.33
C ASP A 190 9.52 16.57 10.63
N PRO A 191 8.94 16.93 11.79
CA PRO A 191 8.60 18.32 12.11
C PRO A 191 9.84 19.21 12.17
N GLU A 192 10.98 18.64 12.55
CA GLU A 192 12.27 19.34 12.70
C GLU A 192 12.99 19.53 11.36
N SER A 193 12.50 18.91 10.29
CA SER A 193 13.12 19.03 8.97
C SER A 193 12.77 20.35 8.26
N THR A 194 13.63 20.73 7.32
CA THR A 194 13.45 21.88 6.44
C THR A 194 13.13 21.45 5.00
N LEU A 195 12.77 22.40 4.14
CA LEU A 195 12.37 22.13 2.75
C LEU A 195 13.53 21.77 1.82
N ASP A 196 14.75 22.11 2.20
CA ASP A 196 16.01 21.81 1.50
C ASP A 196 16.63 20.46 1.89
N GLN A 197 16.05 19.77 2.88
CA GLN A 197 16.50 18.46 3.31
C GLN A 197 15.72 17.34 2.60
N PHE A 198 16.43 16.28 2.19
CA PHE A 198 15.85 15.15 1.47
C PHE A 198 16.22 13.81 2.11
N TYR A 199 15.42 13.32 3.04
CA TYR A 199 15.71 12.04 3.68
C TYR A 199 14.51 11.24 4.14
N ILE A 200 14.76 9.94 4.37
CA ILE A 200 13.91 9.05 5.16
C ILE A 200 14.71 8.50 6.34
N LYS A 201 14.09 8.43 7.52
CA LYS A 201 14.61 7.69 8.67
C LYS A 201 13.65 6.53 8.95
N PHE A 202 14.04 5.30 8.65
CA PHE A 202 13.23 4.12 8.96
C PHE A 202 13.62 3.54 10.31
N ARG A 203 12.83 2.59 10.82
CA ARG A 203 13.09 1.93 12.10
C ARG A 203 13.26 0.41 11.96
N PRO A 204 13.95 -0.27 12.88
CA PRO A 204 14.10 -1.73 12.86
C PRO A 204 12.76 -2.46 12.68
N SER A 205 11.71 -2.01 13.38
CA SER A 205 10.36 -2.54 13.26
C SER A 205 9.80 -2.51 11.83
N MET A 206 10.24 -1.60 10.96
CA MET A 206 9.78 -1.51 9.57
C MET A 206 10.44 -2.55 8.65
N ARG A 207 11.68 -2.98 8.95
CA ARG A 207 12.47 -3.86 8.09
C ARG A 207 11.94 -5.30 8.18
N LYS A 208 11.43 -5.82 7.07
CA LYS A 208 10.78 -7.13 7.02
C LYS A 208 11.65 -8.22 6.38
N PHE A 209 12.58 -7.81 5.53
CA PHE A 209 13.63 -8.61 4.90
C PHE A 209 14.74 -7.66 4.41
N TYR A 210 15.92 -8.17 4.05
CA TYR A 210 17.01 -7.35 3.53
C TYR A 210 16.91 -7.25 2.00
N TYR A 211 17.05 -6.03 1.48
CA TYR A 211 17.12 -5.76 0.05
C TYR A 211 17.85 -4.42 -0.15
N ASP A 212 18.84 -4.39 -1.04
CA ASP A 212 19.81 -3.28 -1.10
C ASP A 212 19.46 -2.21 -2.15
N GLU A 213 18.22 -2.20 -2.63
CA GLU A 213 17.73 -1.15 -3.53
C GLU A 213 16.74 -0.25 -2.79
N TRP A 214 17.13 1.01 -2.63
CA TRP A 214 16.43 2.04 -1.87
C TRP A 214 15.59 2.95 -2.77
N ASP A 215 14.80 2.33 -3.65
CA ASP A 215 13.77 3.00 -4.43
C ASP A 215 12.50 3.18 -3.59
N LEU A 216 11.99 4.41 -3.56
CA LEU A 216 10.82 4.76 -2.76
C LEU A 216 9.51 4.50 -3.52
N ASP A 217 8.76 3.50 -3.06
CA ASP A 217 7.43 3.20 -3.55
C ASP A 217 6.35 3.67 -2.55
N ILE A 218 5.39 4.46 -3.04
CA ILE A 218 4.25 4.92 -2.24
C ILE A 218 3.08 3.98 -2.47
N CYS A 219 2.47 3.51 -1.40
CA CYS A 219 1.34 2.59 -1.46
C CYS A 219 0.03 3.37 -1.35
N GLU A 220 -0.02 4.26 -0.36
CA GLU A 220 -1.09 5.22 -0.14
C GLU A 220 -0.54 6.49 0.50
N GLU A 221 -1.21 7.60 0.24
CA GLU A 221 -0.97 8.91 0.82
C GLU A 221 -2.04 9.28 1.86
N SER A 222 -1.68 10.09 2.86
CA SER A 222 -2.66 10.60 3.81
C SER A 222 -3.62 11.58 3.13
N ARG A 223 -4.91 11.31 3.28
CA ARG A 223 -6.00 12.18 2.81
C ARG A 223 -7.25 11.96 3.65
N PRO A 224 -8.13 12.98 3.78
CA PRO A 224 -9.43 12.77 4.39
C PRO A 224 -10.27 11.83 3.52
N ILE A 225 -10.89 10.85 4.16
CA ILE A 225 -11.78 9.87 3.53
C ILE A 225 -13.12 9.92 4.28
N PRO A 226 -14.26 10.06 3.59
CA PRO A 226 -15.56 9.95 4.23
C PRO A 226 -15.71 8.57 4.90
N THR A 227 -15.96 8.55 6.20
CA THR A 227 -16.17 7.32 6.97
C THR A 227 -17.66 7.09 7.19
N ARG A 228 -18.03 5.84 7.47
CA ARG A 228 -19.39 5.44 7.82
C ARG A 228 -19.31 4.49 9.01
N LEU A 229 -20.34 4.51 9.85
CA LEU A 229 -20.51 3.48 10.86
C LEU A 229 -20.84 2.16 10.15
N ASN A 230 -20.05 1.13 10.42
CA ASN A 230 -20.37 -0.23 10.02
C ASN A 230 -21.02 -0.97 11.19
N ASN A 231 -21.66 -2.11 10.91
CA ASN A 231 -22.39 -2.86 11.93
C ASN A 231 -21.48 -3.29 13.11
N GLN A 232 -20.21 -3.62 12.85
CA GLN A 232 -19.28 -4.04 13.90
C GLN A 232 -19.00 -2.92 14.92
N ILE A 233 -18.80 -1.69 14.44
CA ILE A 233 -18.62 -0.52 15.31
C ILE A 233 -19.92 -0.21 16.05
N ILE A 234 -21.07 -0.28 15.38
CA ILE A 234 -22.37 -0.05 16.02
C ILE A 234 -22.59 -1.03 17.17
N THR A 235 -22.34 -2.33 16.95
CA THR A 235 -22.45 -3.35 18.01
C THR A 235 -21.54 -3.03 19.19
N LEU A 236 -20.27 -2.70 18.93
CA LEU A 236 -19.33 -2.35 19.99
C LEU A 236 -19.76 -1.11 20.78
N LEU A 237 -20.30 -0.09 20.11
CA LEU A 237 -20.79 1.11 20.75
C LEU A 237 -22.07 0.85 21.57
N SER A 238 -22.97 -0.01 21.08
CA SER A 238 -24.17 -0.44 21.81
C SER A 238 -23.80 -1.22 23.08
N ASP A 239 -22.82 -2.13 22.99
CA ASP A 239 -22.27 -2.86 24.15
C ASP A 239 -21.62 -1.92 25.18
N LEU A 240 -21.04 -0.80 24.74
CA LEU A 240 -20.51 0.26 25.61
C LEU A 240 -21.59 1.18 26.20
N GLY A 241 -22.88 0.91 25.92
CA GLY A 241 -24.02 1.61 26.51
C GLY A 241 -24.60 2.74 25.67
N ILE A 242 -24.20 2.89 24.40
CA ILE A 242 -24.85 3.86 23.50
C ILE A 242 -26.20 3.28 23.06
N VAL A 243 -27.28 4.00 23.38
CA VAL A 243 -28.65 3.58 23.08
C VAL A 243 -28.90 3.53 21.57
N ASP A 244 -29.54 2.47 21.09
CA ASP A 244 -29.78 2.22 19.67
C ASP A 244 -30.53 3.35 18.95
N SER A 245 -31.37 4.10 19.67
CA SER A 245 -32.11 5.25 19.15
C SER A 245 -31.19 6.33 18.56
N ILE A 246 -29.97 6.48 19.08
CA ILE A 246 -28.97 7.44 18.55
C ILE A 246 -28.51 7.00 17.16
N PHE A 247 -28.27 5.71 16.93
CA PHE A 247 -27.87 5.21 15.61
C PHE A 247 -28.99 5.38 14.58
N LEU A 248 -30.23 5.14 15.00
CA LEU A 248 -31.42 5.36 14.16
C LEU A 248 -31.56 6.85 13.79
N GLU A 249 -31.41 7.77 14.75
CA GLU A 249 -31.46 9.21 14.48
C GLU A 249 -30.35 9.67 13.53
N LEU A 250 -29.12 9.15 13.68
CA LEU A 250 -28.00 9.43 12.77
C LEU A 250 -28.28 8.91 11.35
N GLN A 251 -28.88 7.73 11.24
CA GLN A 251 -29.29 7.15 9.97
C GLN A 251 -30.39 8.01 9.31
N ASP A 252 -31.39 8.44 10.06
CA ASP A 252 -32.47 9.31 9.57
C ASP A 252 -31.96 10.68 9.11
N LYS A 253 -31.05 11.29 9.88
CA LYS A 253 -30.36 12.54 9.47
C LYS A 253 -29.60 12.35 8.17
N TRP A 254 -28.89 11.23 8.00
CA TRP A 254 -28.17 10.94 6.77
C TRP A 254 -29.10 10.81 5.56
N PHE A 255 -30.23 10.10 5.69
CA PHE A 255 -31.24 10.01 4.64
C PHE A 255 -31.88 11.36 4.31
N THR A 256 -32.14 12.18 5.33
CA THR A 256 -32.73 13.52 5.17
C THR A 256 -31.77 14.47 4.43
N ASN A 257 -30.49 14.45 4.79
CA ASN A 257 -29.47 15.26 4.10
C ASN A 257 -29.28 14.84 2.64
N LYS A 258 -29.46 13.55 2.31
CA LYS A 258 -29.43 13.07 0.92
C LYS A 258 -30.67 13.45 0.09
N LYS A 259 -31.79 13.79 0.71
CA LYS A 259 -33.02 14.21 0.01
C LYS A 259 -33.01 15.69 -0.41
N GLN A 260 -31.99 16.47 -0.03
CA GLN A 260 -31.82 17.81 -0.59
C GLN A 260 -31.33 17.68 -2.04
N PRO A 261 -32.04 18.28 -3.04
CA PRO A 261 -31.60 18.21 -4.42
C PRO A 261 -30.22 18.85 -4.55
N LEU A 262 -29.35 18.18 -5.33
CA LEU A 262 -28.03 18.67 -5.74
C LEU A 262 -28.17 20.13 -6.20
N ARG A 263 -27.77 21.07 -5.36
CA ARG A 263 -27.85 22.50 -5.69
C ARG A 263 -26.97 22.76 -6.92
N ASN A 264 -27.54 23.47 -7.90
CA ASN A 264 -26.89 23.80 -9.16
C ASN A 264 -25.49 24.41 -8.92
N LYS A 265 -24.59 24.19 -9.88
CA LYS A 265 -23.17 24.62 -9.89
C LYS A 265 -22.95 26.10 -9.51
N GLN A 266 -23.96 26.96 -9.70
CA GLN A 266 -23.92 28.39 -9.36
C GLN A 266 -24.13 28.70 -7.87
N ASP A 267 -24.80 27.82 -7.11
CA ASP A 267 -25.06 28.03 -5.66
C ASP A 267 -23.88 27.59 -4.78
N LEU A 268 -23.06 26.65 -5.26
CA LEU A 268 -21.85 26.17 -4.59
C LEU A 268 -20.71 27.20 -4.61
N LEU A 269 -20.70 28.11 -5.59
CA LEU A 269 -19.72 29.20 -5.70
C LEU A 269 -20.11 30.44 -4.89
N LYS A 270 -21.42 30.64 -4.61
CA LYS A 270 -21.92 31.82 -3.88
C LYS A 270 -21.85 31.66 -2.37
N ASN A 271 -22.02 30.44 -1.87
CA ASN A 271 -21.92 30.16 -0.45
C ASN A 271 -20.45 29.86 -0.11
N LYS A 272 -19.75 30.83 0.48
CA LYS A 272 -18.38 30.72 1.04
C LYS A 272 -18.31 29.72 2.23
N LEU A 273 -18.95 28.56 2.12
CA LEU A 273 -18.70 27.45 3.01
C LEU A 273 -17.37 26.80 2.59
N PRO A 274 -16.45 26.53 3.52
CA PRO A 274 -15.25 25.79 3.22
C PRO A 274 -15.65 24.38 2.84
N LEU A 275 -15.85 24.13 1.55
CA LEU A 275 -15.91 22.77 1.02
C LEU A 275 -14.55 22.15 1.34
N PRO A 276 -14.49 21.00 2.04
CA PRO A 276 -13.26 20.22 2.05
C PRO A 276 -12.95 19.92 0.60
N VAL A 277 -11.83 20.45 0.10
CA VAL A 277 -11.39 20.49 -1.30
C VAL A 277 -11.47 19.13 -2.01
N ASN A 278 -11.60 18.03 -1.25
CA ASN A 278 -11.72 16.66 -1.74
C ASN A 278 -13.14 16.17 -2.06
N GLU A 279 -14.23 16.81 -1.65
CA GLU A 279 -15.58 16.41 -2.12
C GLU A 279 -15.75 16.68 -3.62
N CYS A 280 -15.12 17.74 -4.14
CA CYS A 280 -15.15 18.03 -5.58
C CYS A 280 -14.44 16.97 -6.43
N ARG A 281 -13.38 16.32 -5.94
CA ARG A 281 -12.69 15.26 -6.70
C ARG A 281 -13.52 13.97 -6.80
N TYR A 282 -14.33 13.66 -5.79
CA TYR A 282 -15.19 12.47 -5.78
C TYR A 282 -16.55 12.69 -6.43
N MET A 283 -17.04 13.93 -6.49
CA MET A 283 -18.33 14.28 -7.11
C MET A 283 -18.32 14.16 -8.64
N PHE A 284 -17.17 14.37 -9.30
CA PHE A 284 -17.07 14.31 -10.77
C PHE A 284 -16.48 13.00 -11.32
N GLY A 285 -16.02 12.09 -10.45
CA GLY A 285 -15.45 10.79 -10.86
C GLY A 285 -16.47 9.64 -10.95
N CYS A 286 -17.75 9.87 -10.62
CA CYS A 286 -18.78 8.82 -10.59
C CYS A 286 -19.88 8.96 -11.64
N THR A 287 -19.70 9.80 -12.67
CA THR A 287 -20.57 9.84 -13.84
C THR A 287 -19.76 9.77 -15.13
N LEU A 288 -19.36 8.55 -15.49
CA LEU A 288 -19.40 8.06 -16.87
C LEU A 288 -19.33 6.53 -16.84
N GLU A 289 -20.51 5.96 -16.99
CA GLU A 289 -20.78 4.55 -17.14
C GLU A 289 -20.02 3.92 -18.31
N SER A 290 -19.68 2.64 -18.09
CA SER A 290 -19.66 1.54 -19.05
C SER A 290 -20.04 1.86 -20.51
N LYS A 291 -19.11 1.61 -21.43
CA LYS A 291 -19.22 0.65 -22.56
C LYS A 291 -18.08 0.94 -23.53
N LEU A 292 -17.15 0.00 -23.68
CA LEU A 292 -16.55 -0.44 -24.95
C LEU A 292 -15.46 -1.49 -24.64
N LYS A 293 -15.90 -2.76 -24.58
CA LYS A 293 -15.08 -3.89 -25.04
C LYS A 293 -15.38 -4.04 -26.53
N ALA A 294 -14.40 -3.79 -27.39
CA ALA A 294 -14.28 -4.35 -28.74
C ALA A 294 -12.90 -3.94 -29.30
N GLY A 295 -12.14 -4.93 -29.81
CA GLY A 295 -10.84 -4.75 -30.46
C GLY A 295 -9.73 -5.52 -29.77
#